data_AF-A0AAI8MLU4-F1
#
_entry.id   AF-A0AAI8MLU4-F1
#
_cell.length_a   1.000
_cell.length_b   1.000
_cell.length_c   1.000
_cell.angle_alpha   90.00
_cell.angle_beta   90.00
_cell.angle_gamma   90.00
#
_symmetry.space_group_name_H-M   'P 1'
#
loop_
_entity.id
_entity.type
_entity.pdbx_description
1 polymer ?
#
loop_
_entity_poly.entity_id
_entity_poly.type
_entity_poly.pdbx_seq_one_letter_code
_entity_poly.pdbx_strand_id
1 'polypeptide(L)'
;MRSLAPLKIGYFADGIWSHNAFRKIIAHKDFCVCFITPRFDSTDETLHNFAKTHNIPYIKAQNINSPEFLAQIESFECDIFVSMSFNQIFKEPLISTPRLHTINCHAGKLPFYRGRNILNWALINDEKEFGISVHYVDSGIDTGDLILQRTYPINDKDDYSTLLRTAHTECAEVLFDALCLLQSGKAERIPQRHIHEIGFYCPARVKGDEWINWHKTSREIFNFIRALNAPDLGAKTRTNTQELRIFKAQEIKNTPHYIATPGCVVGIEKTLQNPLESATQDSTMHDSITAESATQNAMILPHLIIKTLDSTLRITHYQCAKALKIGDRLLSDILTGGGDKTLIFYLSSSPIISYLFFIAMGVFYHKFITLFSTFTSLFNTACFNLILRSKKCKHKSNH
;
A
#
# COMPACT_ATOMS: atom_id res chain seq x y z
N MET A 1 33.99 -26.77 31.83
CA MET A 1 33.43 -25.45 31.50
C MET A 1 32.36 -25.14 32.53
N ARG A 2 32.46 -24.04 33.30
CA ARG A 2 31.38 -23.64 34.21
C ARG A 2 30.13 -23.39 33.36
N SER A 3 29.01 -24.07 33.64
CA SER A 3 27.75 -23.70 32.99
C SER A 3 27.42 -22.28 33.44
N LEU A 4 27.32 -21.35 32.49
CA LEU A 4 26.81 -20.02 32.78
C LEU A 4 25.40 -20.16 33.34
N ALA A 5 25.04 -19.34 34.33
CA ALA A 5 23.67 -19.28 34.81
C ALA A 5 22.73 -18.95 33.63
N PRO A 6 21.48 -19.45 33.61
CA PRO A 6 20.55 -19.11 32.55
C PRO A 6 20.33 -17.60 32.44
N LEU A 7 20.26 -17.09 31.22
CA LEU A 7 19.95 -15.68 30.95
C LEU A 7 18.51 -15.38 31.36
N LYS A 8 18.33 -14.48 32.31
CA LYS A 8 17.03 -14.03 32.82
C LYS A 8 16.45 -12.94 31.91
N ILE A 9 15.32 -13.22 31.27
CA ILE A 9 14.71 -12.39 30.22
C ILE A 9 13.38 -11.82 30.69
N GLY A 10 13.25 -10.49 30.65
CA GLY A 10 11.95 -9.82 30.68
C GLY A 10 11.41 -9.66 29.26
N TYR A 11 10.24 -10.23 28.97
CA TYR A 11 9.76 -10.39 27.59
C TYR A 11 8.59 -9.47 27.27
N PHE A 12 8.86 -8.38 26.54
CA PHE A 12 7.89 -7.38 26.09
C PHE A 12 7.45 -7.71 24.66
N ALA A 13 6.35 -8.44 24.50
CA ALA A 13 6.08 -9.04 23.20
C ALA A 13 4.61 -9.31 22.90
N ASP A 14 4.27 -9.34 21.60
CA ASP A 14 2.89 -9.57 21.15
C ASP A 14 2.83 -10.07 19.70
N GLY A 15 1.85 -10.93 19.38
CA GLY A 15 1.59 -11.47 18.05
C GLY A 15 2.43 -12.69 17.63
N ILE A 16 2.13 -13.26 16.46
CA ILE A 16 2.61 -14.59 16.03
C ILE A 16 4.14 -14.75 16.07
N TRP A 17 4.89 -13.74 15.65
CA TRP A 17 6.37 -13.74 15.69
C TRP A 17 6.94 -13.93 17.11
N SER A 18 6.27 -13.41 18.14
CA SER A 18 6.72 -13.51 19.52
C SER A 18 6.35 -14.86 20.11
N HIS A 19 5.25 -15.46 19.66
CA HIS A 19 4.91 -16.83 20.02
C HIS A 19 5.99 -17.79 19.53
N ASN A 20 6.44 -17.60 18.29
CA ASN A 20 7.49 -18.42 17.69
C ASN A 20 8.83 -18.24 18.42
N ALA A 21 9.21 -17.00 18.74
CA ALA A 21 10.41 -16.72 19.52
C ALA A 21 10.33 -17.30 20.94
N PHE A 22 9.20 -17.12 21.63
CA PHE A 22 8.99 -17.63 22.98
C PHE A 22 9.19 -19.15 23.04
N ARG A 23 8.61 -19.91 22.09
CA ARG A 23 8.77 -21.38 22.04
C ARG A 23 10.24 -21.81 21.95
N LYS A 24 11.08 -21.07 21.23
CA LYS A 24 12.52 -21.33 21.14
C LYS A 24 13.24 -20.97 22.44
N ILE A 25 12.92 -19.81 22.99
CA ILE A 25 13.55 -19.30 24.22
C ILE A 25 13.28 -20.25 25.38
N ILE A 26 12.02 -20.63 25.62
CA ILE A 26 11.63 -21.45 26.78
C ILE A 26 12.13 -22.90 26.68
N ALA A 27 12.37 -23.41 25.47
CA ALA A 27 12.92 -24.74 25.25
C ALA A 27 14.43 -24.81 25.50
N HIS A 28 15.13 -23.68 25.54
CA HIS A 28 16.58 -23.64 25.67
C HIS A 28 17.00 -23.50 27.13
N LYS A 29 17.75 -24.48 27.63
CA LYS A 29 18.16 -24.58 29.05
C LYS A 29 18.94 -23.37 29.59
N ASP A 30 19.62 -22.64 28.70
CA ASP A 30 20.43 -21.48 29.09
C ASP A 30 19.62 -20.17 29.12
N PHE A 31 18.30 -20.23 28.94
CA PHE A 31 17.41 -19.07 29.00
C PHE A 31 16.28 -19.30 30.02
N CYS A 32 15.86 -18.22 30.66
CA CYS A 32 14.75 -18.20 31.61
C CYS A 32 13.91 -16.95 31.37
N VAL A 33 12.63 -17.11 31.03
CA VAL A 33 11.71 -15.97 30.90
C VAL A 33 11.12 -15.67 32.28
N CYS A 34 11.45 -14.51 32.84
CA CYS A 34 11.04 -14.11 34.19
C CYS A 34 9.63 -13.53 34.25
N PHE A 35 9.24 -12.78 33.21
CA PHE A 35 7.89 -12.23 33.06
C PHE A 35 7.59 -11.98 31.58
N ILE A 36 6.30 -11.88 31.27
CA ILE A 36 5.80 -11.47 29.96
C ILE A 36 4.95 -10.22 30.12
N THR A 37 5.21 -9.21 29.30
CA THR A 37 4.41 -7.99 29.19
C THR A 37 3.88 -7.88 27.76
N PRO A 38 2.58 -8.12 27.51
CA PRO A 38 1.98 -7.94 26.20
C PRO A 38 1.65 -6.48 25.93
N ARG A 39 1.25 -6.15 24.70
CA ARG A 39 0.59 -4.85 24.46
C ARG A 39 -0.64 -4.73 25.35
N PHE A 40 -0.90 -3.53 25.86
CA PHE A 40 -2.00 -3.28 26.78
C PHE A 40 -3.36 -3.64 26.15
N ASP A 41 -3.51 -3.30 24.87
CA ASP A 41 -4.68 -3.53 24.02
C ASP A 41 -4.69 -4.92 23.35
N SER A 42 -3.74 -5.81 23.66
CA SER A 42 -3.70 -7.14 23.05
C SER A 42 -4.92 -7.98 23.45
N THR A 43 -5.58 -8.51 22.42
CA THR A 43 -6.65 -9.52 22.50
C THR A 43 -6.13 -10.93 22.21
N ASP A 44 -4.84 -11.07 21.92
CA ASP A 44 -4.21 -12.36 21.66
C ASP A 44 -3.93 -13.08 22.99
N GLU A 45 -4.55 -14.24 23.19
CA GLU A 45 -4.42 -15.02 24.42
C GLU A 45 -3.23 -15.99 24.40
N THR A 46 -2.51 -16.12 23.28
CA THR A 46 -1.50 -17.18 23.13
C THR A 46 -0.36 -17.04 24.14
N LEU A 47 0.24 -15.85 24.26
CA LEU A 47 1.28 -15.61 25.27
C LEU A 47 0.76 -15.72 26.70
N HIS A 48 -0.50 -15.35 26.94
CA HIS A 48 -1.12 -15.51 28.26
C HIS A 48 -1.26 -17.00 28.63
N ASN A 49 -1.64 -17.85 27.67
CA ASN A 49 -1.73 -19.30 27.85
C ASN A 49 -0.35 -19.94 28.04
N PHE A 50 0.68 -19.46 27.33
CA PHE A 50 2.07 -19.87 27.58
C PHE A 50 2.53 -19.47 28.98
N ALA A 51 2.24 -18.24 29.40
CA ALA A 51 2.58 -17.75 30.73
C ALA A 51 1.97 -18.65 31.82
N LYS A 52 0.68 -19.00 31.71
CA LYS A 52 0.02 -19.95 32.62
C LYS A 52 0.69 -21.33 32.61
N THR A 53 0.93 -21.88 31.44
CA THR A 53 1.51 -23.24 31.28
C THR A 53 2.89 -23.34 31.92
N HIS A 54 3.69 -22.28 31.84
CA HIS A 54 5.05 -22.24 32.38
C HIS A 54 5.16 -21.54 33.74
N ASN A 55 4.04 -21.17 34.38
CA ASN A 55 4.00 -20.40 35.63
C ASN A 55 4.83 -19.10 35.60
N ILE A 56 4.77 -18.39 34.47
CA ILE A 56 5.45 -17.11 34.26
C ILE A 56 4.46 -15.97 34.55
N PRO A 57 4.84 -14.96 35.35
CA PRO A 57 4.06 -13.74 35.53
C PRO A 57 3.69 -13.06 34.19
N TYR A 58 2.40 -12.78 34.01
CA TYR A 58 1.87 -12.07 32.86
C TYR A 58 1.37 -10.69 33.27
N ILE A 59 2.12 -9.65 32.93
CA ILE A 59 1.96 -8.29 33.47
C ILE A 59 1.48 -7.36 32.36
N LYS A 60 0.18 -7.06 32.34
CA LYS A 60 -0.38 -6.00 31.48
C LYS A 60 -0.14 -4.63 32.13
N ALA A 61 0.45 -3.70 31.39
CA ALA A 61 0.70 -2.35 31.87
C ALA A 61 0.24 -1.30 30.85
N GLN A 62 -0.56 -0.33 31.31
CA GLN A 62 -0.98 0.80 30.47
C GLN A 62 0.20 1.74 30.14
N ASN A 63 1.16 1.85 31.07
CA ASN A 63 2.38 2.62 30.89
C ASN A 63 3.58 1.84 31.48
N ILE A 64 4.42 1.27 30.62
CA ILE A 64 5.63 0.54 31.02
C ILE A 64 6.73 1.43 31.62
N ASN A 65 6.60 2.75 31.50
CA ASN A 65 7.55 3.70 32.07
C ASN A 65 7.10 4.26 33.42
N SER A 66 6.01 3.74 33.99
CA SER A 66 5.53 4.23 35.28
C SER A 66 6.42 3.73 36.42
N PRO A 67 6.63 4.52 37.49
CA PRO A 67 7.40 4.08 38.65
C PRO A 67 6.88 2.77 39.27
N GLU A 68 5.57 2.56 39.25
CA GLU A 68 4.94 1.36 39.79
C GLU A 68 5.30 0.12 38.97
N PHE A 69 5.29 0.22 37.63
CA PHE A 69 5.69 -0.87 36.77
C PHE A 69 7.18 -1.17 36.90
N LEU A 70 8.03 -0.14 36.96
CA LEU A 70 9.46 -0.28 37.18
C LEU A 70 9.77 -1.00 38.50
N ALA A 71 9.17 -0.56 39.60
CA ALA A 71 9.33 -1.20 40.91
C ALA A 71 8.84 -2.66 40.90
N GLN A 72 7.76 -2.95 40.17
CA GLN A 72 7.27 -4.32 40.00
C GLN A 72 8.29 -5.20 39.29
N ILE A 73 8.86 -4.74 38.18
CA ILE A 73 9.74 -5.58 37.35
C ILE A 73 11.18 -5.69 37.88
N GLU A 74 11.64 -4.71 38.68
CA GLU A 74 12.97 -4.74 39.32
C GLU A 74 13.18 -6.00 40.16
N SER A 75 12.13 -6.46 40.85
CA SER A 75 12.15 -7.67 41.68
C SER A 75 12.48 -8.97 40.92
N PHE A 76 12.30 -9.00 39.60
CA PHE A 76 12.63 -10.17 38.79
C PHE A 76 14.12 -10.30 38.49
N GLU A 77 14.92 -9.25 38.72
CA GLU A 77 16.37 -9.20 38.46
C GLU A 77 16.71 -9.79 37.08
N CYS A 78 16.08 -9.26 36.03
CA CYS A 78 16.33 -9.70 34.66
C CYS A 78 17.72 -9.25 34.21
N ASP A 79 18.41 -10.13 33.48
CA ASP A 79 19.68 -9.79 32.85
C ASP A 79 19.49 -8.92 31.62
N ILE A 80 18.39 -9.13 30.89
CA ILE A 80 18.06 -8.45 29.63
C ILE A 80 16.55 -8.25 29.50
N PHE A 81 16.15 -7.15 28.86
CA PHE A 81 14.79 -6.99 28.34
C PHE A 81 14.76 -7.18 26.84
N VAL A 82 13.74 -7.88 26.36
CA VAL A 82 13.56 -8.19 24.95
C VAL A 82 12.22 -7.63 24.50
N SER A 83 12.27 -6.69 23.57
CA SER A 83 11.12 -6.15 22.85
C SER A 83 10.93 -6.89 21.53
N MET A 84 9.71 -7.34 21.26
CA MET A 84 9.35 -7.92 19.96
C MET A 84 7.90 -7.58 19.64
N SER A 85 7.70 -6.70 18.65
CA SER A 85 6.35 -6.22 18.30
C SER A 85 5.63 -5.57 19.49
N PHE A 86 6.36 -4.77 20.28
CA PHE A 86 5.78 -3.96 21.34
C PHE A 86 5.43 -2.56 20.85
N ASN A 87 4.37 -1.94 21.39
CA ASN A 87 3.84 -0.67 20.85
C ASN A 87 4.11 0.57 21.71
N GLN A 88 4.60 0.42 22.94
CA GLN A 88 4.99 1.54 23.80
C GLN A 88 6.47 1.88 23.64
N ILE A 89 6.82 3.15 23.80
CA ILE A 89 8.20 3.64 23.76
C ILE A 89 8.86 3.36 25.11
N PHE A 90 10.01 2.70 25.09
CA PHE A 90 10.86 2.52 26.27
C PHE A 90 11.60 3.82 26.55
N LYS A 91 11.65 4.24 27.81
CA LYS A 91 12.38 5.43 28.26
C LYS A 91 13.31 5.07 29.40
N GLU A 92 14.31 5.89 29.67
CA GLU A 92 15.05 5.77 30.93
C GLU A 92 14.10 5.98 32.12
N PRO A 93 14.23 5.19 33.21
CA PRO A 93 15.30 4.22 33.48
C PRO A 93 15.05 2.80 32.92
N LEU A 94 13.88 2.51 32.34
CA LEU A 94 13.50 1.16 31.88
C LEU A 94 14.54 0.55 30.94
N ILE A 95 15.09 1.34 30.02
CA ILE A 95 16.08 0.90 29.03
C ILE A 95 17.32 0.30 29.71
N SER A 96 17.78 0.94 30.78
CA SER A 96 19.00 0.60 31.52
C SER A 96 18.78 -0.25 32.77
N THR A 97 17.53 -0.53 33.16
CA THR A 97 17.21 -1.42 34.29
C THR A 97 17.93 -2.78 34.23
N PRO A 98 17.88 -3.55 33.12
CA PRO A 98 18.62 -4.81 33.02
C PRO A 98 20.11 -4.55 32.71
N ARG A 99 21.00 -5.34 33.31
CA ARG A 99 22.47 -5.16 33.15
C ARG A 99 22.95 -5.24 31.69
N LEU A 100 22.31 -6.07 30.85
CA LEU A 100 22.60 -6.20 29.42
C LEU A 100 21.77 -5.24 28.55
N HIS A 101 21.09 -4.28 29.17
CA HIS A 101 20.20 -3.31 28.54
C HIS A 101 18.99 -3.97 27.85
N THR A 102 18.20 -3.16 27.15
CA THR A 102 17.05 -3.62 26.39
C THR A 102 17.44 -3.83 24.93
N ILE A 103 16.96 -4.92 24.31
CA ILE A 103 17.10 -5.19 22.87
C ILE A 103 15.73 -5.27 22.21
N ASN A 104 15.68 -5.02 20.90
CA ASN A 104 14.48 -5.13 20.08
C ASN A 104 14.75 -5.97 18.83
N CYS A 105 13.78 -6.81 18.45
CA CYS A 105 13.75 -7.49 17.17
C CYS A 105 12.82 -6.75 16.19
N HIS A 106 13.42 -6.19 15.15
CA HIS A 106 12.76 -5.35 14.16
C HIS A 106 12.79 -5.99 12.77
N ALA A 107 11.63 -6.07 12.10
CA ALA A 107 11.53 -6.57 10.73
C ALA A 107 11.89 -5.50 9.69
N GLY A 108 13.09 -4.91 9.82
CA GLY A 108 13.65 -3.95 8.88
C GLY A 108 15.18 -4.01 8.80
N LYS A 109 15.72 -3.64 7.63
CA LYS A 109 17.15 -3.61 7.33
C LYS A 109 17.80 -2.31 7.82
N LEU A 110 18.02 -2.21 9.13
CA LEU A 110 18.64 -1.04 9.75
C LEU A 110 20.05 -0.76 9.20
N PRO A 111 20.46 0.52 9.04
CA PRO A 111 19.79 1.74 9.51
C PRO A 111 18.68 2.28 8.61
N PHE A 112 18.39 1.60 7.51
CA PHE A 112 17.25 1.90 6.67
C PHE A 112 16.00 1.24 7.26
N TYR A 113 14.82 1.72 6.86
CA TYR A 113 13.57 1.10 7.31
C TYR A 113 13.38 1.07 8.84
N ARG A 114 13.76 2.14 9.55
CA ARG A 114 13.34 2.35 10.95
C ARG A 114 11.83 2.61 11.02
N GLY A 115 11.20 2.34 12.16
CA GLY A 115 9.80 2.72 12.39
C GLY A 115 8.80 1.60 12.08
N ARG A 116 7.75 1.89 11.31
CA ARG A 116 6.57 1.00 11.20
C ARG A 116 6.19 0.67 9.77
N ASN A 117 5.42 -0.41 9.60
CA ASN A 117 4.94 -0.92 8.31
C ASN A 117 6.06 -1.26 7.30
N ILE A 118 7.19 -1.74 7.80
CA ILE A 118 8.41 -1.92 6.99
C ILE A 118 8.24 -2.90 5.85
N LEU A 119 7.54 -4.01 6.05
CA LEU A 119 7.29 -4.97 4.97
C LEU A 119 6.47 -4.33 3.82
N ASN A 120 5.52 -3.46 4.15
CA ASN A 120 4.79 -2.68 3.14
C ASN A 120 5.74 -1.72 2.41
N TRP A 121 6.57 -0.97 3.16
CA TRP A 121 7.49 -0.01 2.57
C TRP A 121 8.56 -0.67 1.70
N ALA A 122 9.07 -1.84 2.07
CA ALA A 122 10.01 -2.61 1.26
C ALA A 122 9.41 -2.98 -0.10
N LEU A 123 8.16 -3.47 -0.11
CA LEU A 123 7.45 -3.77 -1.36
C LEU A 123 7.16 -2.51 -2.18
N ILE A 124 6.67 -1.43 -1.55
CA ILE A 124 6.36 -0.15 -2.22
C ILE A 124 7.60 0.42 -2.90
N ASN A 125 8.77 0.33 -2.26
CA ASN A 125 10.04 0.86 -2.76
C ASN A 125 10.73 -0.04 -3.78
N ASP A 126 10.10 -1.15 -4.19
CA ASP A 126 10.66 -2.12 -5.13
C ASP A 126 11.94 -2.83 -4.67
N GLU A 127 12.11 -2.97 -3.35
CA GLU A 127 13.30 -3.61 -2.79
C GLU A 127 13.48 -5.04 -3.29
N LYS A 128 14.73 -5.45 -3.45
CA LYS A 128 15.10 -6.83 -3.84
C LYS A 128 15.28 -7.75 -2.65
N GLU A 129 15.31 -7.19 -1.45
CA GLU A 129 15.36 -7.91 -0.19
C GLU A 129 14.77 -7.05 0.93
N PHE A 130 14.25 -7.68 1.97
CA PHE A 130 14.02 -7.02 3.27
C PHE A 130 14.97 -7.58 4.31
N GLY A 131 15.09 -6.91 5.45
CA GLY A 131 15.96 -7.33 6.54
C GLY A 131 15.21 -7.54 7.85
N ILE A 132 15.84 -8.28 8.74
CA ILE A 132 15.45 -8.43 10.14
C ILE A 132 16.69 -8.11 10.98
N SER A 133 16.52 -7.19 11.92
CA SER A 133 17.59 -6.68 12.76
C SER A 133 17.26 -6.88 14.24
N VAL A 134 18.22 -7.39 15.00
CA VAL A 134 18.21 -7.34 16.45
C VAL A 134 19.20 -6.28 16.89
N HIS A 135 18.74 -5.32 17.67
CA HIS A 135 19.52 -4.15 18.05
C HIS A 135 19.24 -3.73 19.49
N TYR A 136 20.15 -2.98 20.09
CA TYR A 136 19.91 -2.35 21.38
C TYR A 136 18.88 -1.23 21.24
N VAL A 137 18.06 -1.07 22.26
CA VAL A 137 17.13 0.07 22.37
C VAL A 137 17.88 1.24 23.01
N ASP A 138 17.72 2.42 22.42
CA ASP A 138 18.20 3.70 22.94
C ASP A 138 17.03 4.70 23.00
N SER A 139 17.30 5.98 23.17
CA SER A 139 16.26 7.02 23.23
C SER A 139 15.55 7.29 21.89
N GLY A 140 16.07 6.77 20.78
CA GLY A 140 15.49 6.95 19.45
C GLY A 140 14.64 5.76 19.02
N ILE A 141 14.09 5.82 17.80
CA ILE A 141 13.28 4.73 17.23
C ILE A 141 14.16 3.92 16.29
N ASP A 142 14.46 2.69 16.71
CA ASP A 142 15.29 1.73 15.97
C ASP A 142 16.67 2.28 15.58
N THR A 143 17.27 3.12 16.42
CA THR A 143 18.57 3.78 16.17
C THR A 143 19.76 3.11 16.85
N GLY A 144 19.54 2.32 17.89
CA GLY A 144 20.62 1.74 18.68
C GLY A 144 21.44 0.69 17.92
N ASP A 145 22.62 0.38 18.48
CA ASP A 145 23.61 -0.50 17.85
C ASP A 145 23.03 -1.88 17.50
N LEU A 146 23.41 -2.39 16.33
CA LEU A 146 23.03 -3.74 15.90
C LEU A 146 23.80 -4.80 16.69
N ILE A 147 23.13 -5.93 16.92
CA ILE A 147 23.71 -7.18 17.42
C ILE A 147 23.80 -8.19 16.28
N LEU A 148 22.71 -8.34 15.53
CA LEU A 148 22.60 -9.29 14.42
C LEU A 148 21.63 -8.75 13.37
N GLN A 149 21.93 -8.97 12.10
CA GLN A 149 21.04 -8.66 10.99
C GLN A 149 21.10 -9.75 9.93
N ARG A 150 19.95 -10.12 9.36
CA ARG A 150 19.84 -11.01 8.18
C ARG A 150 18.94 -10.37 7.13
N THR A 151 19.17 -10.72 5.86
CA THR A 151 18.34 -10.29 4.74
C THR A 151 17.67 -11.47 4.05
N TYR A 152 16.53 -11.20 3.43
CA TYR A 152 15.68 -12.19 2.76
C TYR A 152 15.23 -11.63 1.40
N PRO A 153 15.36 -12.39 0.30
CA PRO A 153 15.04 -11.91 -1.03
C PRO A 153 13.55 -11.60 -1.18
N ILE A 154 13.24 -10.64 -2.05
CA ILE A 154 11.90 -10.26 -2.49
C ILE A 154 11.82 -10.45 -3.99
N ASN A 155 10.81 -11.19 -4.44
CA ASN A 155 10.60 -11.56 -5.82
C ASN A 155 9.29 -10.94 -6.33
N ASP A 156 9.06 -10.96 -7.65
CA ASP A 156 7.80 -10.44 -8.23
C ASP A 156 6.55 -11.25 -7.87
N LYS A 157 6.74 -12.46 -7.34
CA LYS A 157 5.64 -13.29 -6.84
C LYS A 157 5.28 -12.97 -5.39
N ASP A 158 6.13 -12.22 -4.69
CA ASP A 158 5.92 -11.89 -3.30
C ASP A 158 4.95 -10.72 -3.14
N ASP A 159 4.19 -10.81 -2.05
CA ASP A 159 3.29 -9.78 -1.58
C ASP A 159 3.46 -9.60 -0.07
N TYR A 160 2.65 -8.73 0.53
CA TYR A 160 2.75 -8.49 1.96
C TYR A 160 2.56 -9.76 2.80
N SER A 161 1.68 -10.68 2.40
CA SER A 161 1.43 -11.92 3.13
C SER A 161 2.63 -12.87 3.09
N THR A 162 3.28 -13.00 1.93
CA THR A 162 4.46 -13.88 1.82
C THR A 162 5.65 -13.33 2.63
N LEU A 163 5.86 -12.01 2.61
CA LEU A 163 6.85 -11.36 3.47
C LEU A 163 6.51 -11.51 4.95
N LEU A 164 5.25 -11.29 5.33
CA LEU A 164 4.81 -11.40 6.72
C LEU A 164 5.00 -12.83 7.26
N ARG A 165 4.67 -13.86 6.47
CA ARG A 165 4.90 -15.26 6.84
C ARG A 165 6.39 -15.55 7.04
N THR A 166 7.25 -15.03 6.16
CA THR A 166 8.70 -15.15 6.31
C THR A 166 9.16 -14.45 7.60
N ALA A 167 8.72 -13.22 7.84
CA ALA A 167 9.06 -12.46 9.05
C ALA A 167 8.57 -13.15 10.35
N HIS A 168 7.40 -13.78 10.35
CA HIS A 168 6.89 -14.53 11.50
C HIS A 168 7.83 -15.67 11.94
N THR A 169 8.46 -16.34 10.98
CA THR A 169 9.43 -17.42 11.25
C THR A 169 10.80 -16.84 11.57
N GLU A 170 11.30 -15.99 10.68
CA GLU A 170 12.70 -15.57 10.69
C GLU A 170 13.02 -14.55 11.80
N CYS A 171 12.06 -13.72 12.23
CA CYS A 171 12.28 -12.88 13.42
C CYS A 171 12.55 -13.72 14.67
N ALA A 172 11.91 -14.88 14.80
CA ALA A 172 12.14 -15.78 15.93
C ALA A 172 13.55 -16.39 15.89
N GLU A 173 14.03 -16.78 14.70
CA GLU A 173 15.38 -17.33 14.52
C GLU A 173 16.45 -16.26 14.81
N VAL A 174 16.34 -15.07 14.22
CA VAL A 174 17.32 -14.00 14.38
C VAL A 174 17.39 -13.52 15.84
N LEU A 175 16.25 -13.38 16.52
CA LEU A 175 16.21 -13.03 17.93
C LEU A 175 16.85 -14.11 18.81
N PHE A 176 16.53 -15.38 18.56
CA PHE A 176 17.10 -16.50 19.31
C PHE A 176 18.63 -16.55 19.17
N ASP A 177 19.15 -16.41 17.94
CA ASP A 177 20.58 -16.42 17.67
C ASP A 177 21.29 -15.22 18.33
N ALA A 178 20.66 -14.04 18.34
CA ALA A 178 21.19 -12.87 19.05
C ALA A 178 21.27 -13.11 20.57
N LEU A 179 20.26 -13.77 21.16
CA LEU A 179 20.29 -14.16 22.58
C LEU A 179 21.39 -15.19 22.87
N CYS A 180 21.64 -16.14 21.96
CA CYS A 180 22.75 -17.09 22.08
C CYS A 180 24.11 -16.37 22.02
N LEU A 181 24.28 -15.38 21.16
CA LEU A 181 25.49 -14.55 21.10
C LEU A 181 25.69 -13.76 22.40
N LEU A 182 24.63 -13.17 22.94
CA LEU A 182 24.67 -12.43 24.21
C LEU A 182 25.02 -13.35 25.39
N GLN A 183 24.37 -14.51 25.48
CA GLN A 183 24.62 -15.49 26.56
C GLN A 183 26.04 -16.06 26.51
N SER A 184 26.59 -16.26 25.31
CA SER A 184 27.96 -16.74 25.15
C SER A 184 29.03 -15.63 25.28
N GLY A 185 28.63 -14.38 25.46
CA GLY A 185 29.54 -13.23 25.53
C GLY A 185 30.22 -12.89 24.19
N LYS A 186 29.65 -13.34 23.07
CA LYS A 186 30.17 -13.15 21.70
C LYS A 186 29.42 -12.08 20.89
N ALA A 187 28.39 -11.48 21.46
CA ALA A 187 27.65 -10.41 20.79
C ALA A 187 28.53 -9.18 20.57
N GLU A 188 28.67 -8.77 19.32
CA GLU A 188 29.32 -7.51 18.95
C GLU A 188 28.29 -6.39 18.92
N ARG A 189 28.73 -5.17 19.24
CA ARG A 189 27.96 -3.94 19.03
C ARG A 189 28.42 -3.31 17.73
N ILE A 190 27.50 -3.20 16.78
CA ILE A 190 27.75 -2.57 15.48
C ILE A 190 26.97 -1.25 15.43
N PRO A 191 27.63 -0.09 15.64
CA PRO A 191 26.97 1.20 15.52
C PRO A 191 26.39 1.40 14.14
N GLN A 192 25.09 1.70 14.08
CA GLN A 192 24.37 1.89 12.82
C GLN A 192 25.01 2.94 11.92
N ARG A 193 25.59 4.00 12.51
CA ARG A 193 26.32 5.07 11.80
C ARG A 193 27.54 4.57 11.00
N HIS A 194 28.13 3.42 11.37
CA HIS A 194 29.24 2.81 10.63
C HIS A 194 28.77 2.10 9.36
N ILE A 195 27.47 1.74 9.28
CA ILE A 195 26.86 1.17 8.08
C ILE A 195 26.40 2.30 7.15
N HIS A 196 25.70 3.29 7.71
CA HIS A 196 25.31 4.50 7.00
C HIS A 196 25.03 5.62 8.01
N GLU A 197 25.53 6.83 7.74
CA GLU A 197 25.50 7.95 8.68
C GLU A 197 24.08 8.33 9.14
N ILE A 198 23.14 8.42 8.20
CA ILE A 198 21.77 8.90 8.47
C ILE A 198 20.77 7.74 8.56
N GLY A 199 20.71 6.89 7.54
CA GLY A 199 19.63 5.91 7.37
C GLY A 199 18.34 6.58 6.90
N PHE A 200 17.18 5.94 7.11
CA PHE A 200 15.89 6.63 6.99
C PHE A 200 14.83 6.00 7.89
N TYR A 201 13.78 6.79 8.13
CA TYR A 201 12.64 6.42 8.94
C TYR A 201 11.38 6.28 8.09
N CYS A 202 10.63 5.21 8.33
CA CYS A 202 9.35 4.90 7.73
C CYS A 202 8.23 5.14 8.75
N PRO A 203 7.33 6.12 8.51
CA PRO A 203 6.19 6.33 9.39
C PRO A 203 5.20 5.17 9.29
N ALA A 204 4.36 5.05 10.32
CA ALA A 204 3.20 4.18 10.25
C ALA A 204 2.29 4.62 9.10
N ARG A 205 1.81 3.65 8.32
CA ARG A 205 0.78 3.92 7.31
C ARG A 205 -0.56 4.15 8.00
N VAL A 206 -1.31 5.13 7.52
CA VAL A 206 -2.60 5.55 8.08
C VAL A 206 -3.73 5.38 7.07
N LYS A 207 -4.97 5.46 7.57
CA LYS A 207 -6.15 5.53 6.71
C LYS A 207 -6.03 6.75 5.79
N GLY A 208 -6.17 6.54 4.49
CA GLY A 208 -5.89 7.51 3.44
C GLY A 208 -4.66 7.15 2.62
N ASP A 209 -3.70 6.39 3.16
CA ASP A 209 -2.51 6.00 2.40
C ASP A 209 -2.79 4.89 1.39
N GLU A 210 -3.99 4.30 1.40
CA GLU A 210 -4.36 3.19 0.54
C GLU A 210 -4.79 3.57 -0.89
N TRP A 211 -4.86 4.86 -1.23
CA TRP A 211 -5.30 5.30 -2.56
C TRP A 211 -4.22 5.16 -3.64
N ILE A 212 -4.55 4.46 -4.73
CA ILE A 212 -3.69 4.33 -5.90
C ILE A 212 -3.57 5.69 -6.60
N ASN A 213 -2.33 6.14 -6.79
CA ASN A 213 -2.01 7.20 -7.72
C ASN A 213 -1.71 6.62 -9.11
N TRP A 214 -2.67 6.73 -10.04
CA TRP A 214 -2.53 6.21 -11.40
C TRP A 214 -1.48 6.95 -12.25
N HIS A 215 -1.01 8.13 -11.82
CA HIS A 215 0.08 8.85 -12.48
C HIS A 215 1.48 8.31 -12.13
N LYS A 216 1.55 7.13 -11.50
CA LYS A 216 2.78 6.38 -11.29
C LYS A 216 3.02 5.36 -12.40
N THR A 217 4.24 4.86 -12.48
CA THR A 217 4.62 3.78 -13.41
C THR A 217 3.87 2.49 -13.11
N SER A 218 3.78 1.58 -14.08
CA SER A 218 3.18 0.26 -13.87
C SER A 218 3.86 -0.49 -12.73
N ARG A 219 5.19 -0.38 -12.62
CA ARG A 219 5.96 -1.05 -11.58
C ARG A 219 5.63 -0.52 -10.20
N GLU A 220 5.59 0.79 -10.02
CA GLU A 220 5.23 1.42 -8.75
C GLU A 220 3.80 1.06 -8.32
N ILE A 221 2.84 1.05 -9.25
CA ILE A 221 1.45 0.70 -8.95
C ILE A 221 1.32 -0.80 -8.62
N PHE A 222 2.01 -1.66 -9.38
CA PHE A 222 2.08 -3.09 -9.08
C PHE A 222 2.63 -3.36 -7.67
N ASN A 223 3.74 -2.70 -7.33
CA ASN A 223 4.37 -2.77 -6.01
C ASN A 223 3.47 -2.25 -4.89
N PHE A 224 2.77 -1.15 -5.13
CA PHE A 224 1.80 -0.63 -4.19
C PHE A 224 0.64 -1.62 -3.95
N ILE A 225 0.08 -2.21 -5.02
CA ILE A 225 -1.01 -3.19 -4.91
C ILE A 225 -0.58 -4.41 -4.09
N ARG A 226 0.56 -5.03 -4.41
CA ARG A 226 1.04 -6.23 -3.67
C ARG A 226 1.46 -5.91 -2.23
N ALA A 227 1.91 -4.68 -1.95
CA ALA A 227 2.22 -4.22 -0.61
C ALA A 227 0.99 -4.04 0.29
N LEU A 228 -0.20 -3.87 -0.29
CA LEU A 228 -1.47 -3.69 0.43
C LEU A 228 -2.36 -4.94 0.37
N ASN A 229 -1.84 -6.05 -0.17
CA ASN A 229 -2.56 -7.30 -0.29
C ASN A 229 -2.64 -8.00 1.07
N ALA A 230 -3.87 -8.32 1.49
CA ALA A 230 -4.24 -9.07 2.68
C ALA A 230 -3.86 -8.49 4.08
N PRO A 231 -4.66 -8.78 5.14
CA PRO A 231 -5.93 -9.51 5.06
C PRO A 231 -7.04 -8.71 4.37
N ASP A 232 -7.18 -7.39 4.55
CA ASP A 232 -8.40 -6.70 4.09
C ASP A 232 -8.28 -5.20 3.74
N LEU A 233 -7.08 -4.64 3.60
CA LEU A 233 -6.97 -3.23 3.21
C LEU A 233 -7.27 -3.04 1.71
N GLY A 234 -6.50 -3.72 0.85
CA GLY A 234 -6.57 -3.55 -0.60
C GLY A 234 -6.18 -2.14 -1.05
N ALA A 235 -5.53 -2.03 -2.19
CA ALA A 235 -5.25 -0.72 -2.78
C ALA A 235 -6.55 -0.12 -3.33
N LYS A 236 -6.91 1.08 -2.89
CA LYS A 236 -8.19 1.72 -3.24
C LYS A 236 -8.07 2.56 -4.50
N THR A 237 -9.13 2.51 -5.30
CA THR A 237 -9.36 3.47 -6.37
C THR A 237 -10.85 3.76 -6.48
N ARG A 238 -11.24 4.69 -7.36
CA ARG A 238 -12.64 5.05 -7.55
C ARG A 238 -12.95 5.25 -9.02
N THR A 239 -14.13 4.80 -9.44
CA THR A 239 -14.81 5.31 -10.62
C THR A 239 -15.57 6.59 -10.26
N ASN A 240 -16.25 7.19 -11.23
CA ASN A 240 -17.17 8.30 -10.99
C ASN A 240 -18.30 7.97 -9.99
N THR A 241 -18.60 6.68 -9.80
CA THR A 241 -19.79 6.25 -9.05
C THR A 241 -19.49 5.33 -7.88
N GLN A 242 -18.31 4.69 -7.83
CA GLN A 242 -18.03 3.60 -6.89
C GLN A 242 -16.55 3.55 -6.47
N GLU A 243 -16.31 3.17 -5.22
CA GLU A 243 -14.98 2.78 -4.73
C GLU A 243 -14.71 1.31 -5.10
N LEU A 244 -13.47 1.05 -5.54
CA LEU A 244 -12.94 -0.29 -5.78
C LEU A 244 -11.75 -0.54 -4.88
N ARG A 245 -11.64 -1.77 -4.39
CA ARG A 245 -10.43 -2.30 -3.76
C ARG A 245 -9.76 -3.25 -4.70
N ILE A 246 -8.47 -3.04 -4.94
CA ILE A 246 -7.64 -3.84 -5.82
C ILE A 246 -6.67 -4.64 -4.96
N PHE A 247 -6.68 -5.95 -5.16
CA PHE A 247 -5.88 -6.90 -4.38
C PHE A 247 -4.74 -7.51 -5.21
N LYS A 248 -4.93 -7.66 -6.52
CA LYS A 248 -3.93 -8.28 -7.39
C LYS A 248 -3.86 -7.60 -8.75
N ALA A 249 -2.63 -7.34 -9.18
CA ALA A 249 -2.30 -6.86 -10.51
C ALA A 249 -1.17 -7.70 -11.13
N GLN A 250 -1.06 -7.64 -12.45
CA GLN A 250 0.01 -8.26 -13.23
C GLN A 250 0.55 -7.24 -14.23
N GLU A 251 1.87 -7.17 -14.33
CA GLU A 251 2.53 -6.43 -15.42
C GLU A 251 2.34 -7.18 -16.74
N ILE A 252 1.95 -6.46 -17.78
CA ILE A 252 1.74 -7.03 -19.12
C ILE A 252 2.98 -6.72 -19.96
N LYS A 253 3.69 -7.76 -20.40
CA LYS A 253 4.80 -7.59 -21.35
C LYS A 253 4.25 -7.32 -22.75
N ASN A 254 4.92 -6.46 -23.51
CA ASN A 254 4.61 -6.15 -24.91
C ASN A 254 3.19 -5.63 -25.14
N THR A 255 2.69 -4.81 -24.20
CA THR A 255 1.38 -4.16 -24.35
C THR A 255 1.40 -3.11 -25.48
N PRO A 256 0.30 -2.92 -26.22
CA PRO A 256 0.17 -1.79 -27.14
C PRO A 256 0.40 -0.45 -26.42
N HIS A 257 0.97 0.52 -27.14
CA HIS A 257 1.08 1.87 -26.60
C HIS A 257 -0.27 2.59 -26.70
N TYR A 258 -1.03 2.58 -25.60
CA TYR A 258 -2.32 3.27 -25.52
C TYR A 258 -2.14 4.77 -25.27
N ILE A 259 -2.77 5.59 -26.12
CA ILE A 259 -2.84 7.04 -25.94
C ILE A 259 -4.10 7.37 -25.13
N ALA A 260 -3.96 7.40 -23.81
CA ALA A 260 -5.05 7.68 -22.86
C ALA A 260 -4.49 8.26 -21.55
N THR A 261 -5.36 8.90 -20.76
CA THR A 261 -5.01 9.38 -19.41
C THR A 261 -4.71 8.19 -18.49
N PRO A 262 -3.68 8.26 -17.63
CA PRO A 262 -3.44 7.22 -16.63
C PRO A 262 -4.68 6.99 -15.73
N GLY A 263 -4.99 5.72 -15.48
CA GLY A 263 -6.20 5.26 -14.80
C GLY A 263 -7.35 4.88 -15.76
N CYS A 264 -7.24 5.19 -17.06
CA CYS A 264 -8.24 4.79 -18.06
C CYS A 264 -8.23 3.27 -18.27
N VAL A 265 -9.42 2.65 -18.29
CA VAL A 265 -9.60 1.25 -18.71
C VAL A 265 -9.51 1.21 -20.23
N VAL A 266 -8.48 0.55 -20.75
CA VAL A 266 -8.18 0.45 -22.19
C VAL A 266 -8.50 -0.93 -22.77
N GLY A 267 -8.89 -1.87 -21.92
CA GLY A 267 -9.29 -3.21 -22.33
C GLY A 267 -9.98 -3.98 -21.20
N ILE A 268 -10.77 -4.97 -21.59
CA ILE A 268 -11.43 -5.91 -20.68
C ILE A 268 -11.18 -7.32 -21.22
N GLU A 269 -10.58 -8.18 -20.41
CA GLU A 269 -10.40 -9.59 -20.75
C GLU A 269 -11.40 -10.41 -19.93
N LYS A 270 -12.26 -11.17 -20.63
CA LYS A 270 -13.20 -12.07 -19.96
C LYS A 270 -12.41 -13.22 -19.34
N THR A 271 -12.63 -13.45 -18.05
CA THR A 271 -12.08 -14.58 -17.31
C THR A 271 -12.72 -15.88 -17.81
N LEU A 272 -11.95 -16.69 -18.54
CA LEU A 272 -12.30 -18.10 -18.77
C LEU A 272 -11.70 -18.90 -17.61
N GLN A 273 -12.34 -18.88 -16.43
CA GLN A 273 -11.93 -19.75 -15.34
C GLN A 273 -13.09 -20.62 -14.88
N ASN A 274 -12.85 -21.93 -14.97
CA ASN A 274 -13.68 -22.96 -14.36
C ASN A 274 -13.59 -22.78 -12.84
N PRO A 275 -14.71 -22.73 -12.09
CA PRO A 275 -14.74 -22.39 -10.67
C PRO A 275 -14.00 -23.36 -9.72
N LEU A 276 -13.39 -24.43 -10.23
CA LEU A 276 -12.73 -25.48 -9.45
C LEU A 276 -11.19 -25.33 -9.32
N GLU A 277 -10.53 -24.51 -10.15
CA GLU A 277 -9.06 -24.39 -10.10
C GLU A 277 -8.56 -23.33 -9.10
N SER A 278 -9.39 -22.38 -8.68
CA SER A 278 -8.98 -21.36 -7.70
C SER A 278 -9.01 -21.82 -6.24
N ALA A 279 -9.58 -23.00 -5.95
CA ALA A 279 -9.73 -23.52 -4.59
C ALA A 279 -8.58 -24.43 -4.14
N THR A 280 -7.69 -24.86 -5.05
CA THR A 280 -6.71 -25.93 -4.76
C THR A 280 -5.26 -25.47 -4.65
N GLN A 281 -4.97 -24.17 -4.75
CA GLN A 281 -3.61 -23.64 -4.55
C GLN A 281 -3.36 -22.92 -3.21
N ASP A 282 -4.40 -22.69 -2.40
CA ASP A 282 -4.29 -21.94 -1.13
C ASP A 282 -4.78 -22.72 0.12
N SER A 283 -4.91 -24.04 0.04
CA SER A 283 -5.36 -24.86 1.18
C SER A 283 -4.20 -25.46 1.98
N THR A 284 -3.50 -24.63 2.75
CA THR A 284 -2.90 -25.06 4.03
C THR A 284 -3.02 -23.95 5.07
N MET A 285 -4.24 -23.71 5.55
CA MET A 285 -4.50 -23.21 6.89
C MET A 285 -5.80 -23.85 7.36
N HIS A 286 -5.68 -24.84 8.24
CA HIS A 286 -6.77 -25.24 9.11
C HIS A 286 -6.97 -24.10 10.12
N ASP A 287 -8.11 -23.44 10.07
CA ASP A 287 -8.95 -23.19 11.24
C ASP A 287 -10.36 -22.81 10.79
N SER A 288 -11.33 -23.35 11.51
CA SER A 288 -12.75 -23.46 11.20
C SER A 288 -13.45 -22.13 10.93
N ILE A 289 -13.54 -21.74 9.66
CA ILE A 289 -14.65 -20.93 9.15
C ILE A 289 -15.66 -21.93 8.61
N THR A 290 -16.81 -22.02 9.28
CA THR A 290 -17.94 -22.85 8.85
C THR A 290 -18.26 -22.53 7.38
N ALA A 291 -18.39 -23.59 6.58
CA ALA A 291 -18.57 -23.55 5.12
C ALA A 291 -19.88 -22.90 4.62
N GLU A 292 -20.58 -22.14 5.46
CA GLU A 292 -21.86 -21.51 5.15
C GLU A 292 -21.75 -20.01 4.81
N SER A 293 -20.58 -19.38 4.95
CA SER A 293 -20.37 -17.96 4.53
C SER A 293 -19.75 -17.81 3.13
N ALA A 294 -19.31 -18.91 2.49
CA ALA A 294 -18.60 -18.88 1.19
C ALA A 294 -19.52 -19.01 -0.03
N THR A 295 -20.84 -19.19 0.14
CA THR A 295 -21.82 -19.29 -0.95
C THR A 295 -22.59 -18.00 -1.16
N GLN A 296 -21.88 -16.89 -1.29
CA GLN A 296 -22.44 -15.65 -1.82
C GLN A 296 -21.82 -15.43 -3.19
N ASN A 297 -22.46 -16.00 -4.23
CA ASN A 297 -22.17 -15.81 -5.66
C ASN A 297 -20.86 -15.05 -5.93
N ALA A 298 -19.73 -15.77 -5.97
CA ALA A 298 -18.46 -15.20 -6.40
C ALA A 298 -18.64 -14.72 -7.84
N MET A 299 -19.06 -13.46 -7.99
CA MET A 299 -19.24 -12.82 -9.28
C MET A 299 -17.86 -12.83 -9.92
N ILE A 300 -17.68 -13.67 -10.95
CA ILE A 300 -16.42 -13.71 -11.70
C ILE A 300 -16.28 -12.36 -12.38
N LEU A 301 -15.45 -11.49 -11.82
CA LEU A 301 -15.16 -10.19 -12.39
C LEU A 301 -14.15 -10.34 -13.53
N PRO A 302 -14.35 -9.62 -14.64
CA PRO A 302 -13.41 -9.65 -15.76
C PRO A 302 -12.09 -9.02 -15.35
N HIS A 303 -10.99 -9.36 -16.02
CA HIS A 303 -9.75 -8.64 -15.84
C HIS A 303 -9.84 -7.27 -16.52
N LEU A 304 -9.34 -6.24 -15.85
CA LEU A 304 -9.28 -4.88 -16.39
C LEU A 304 -7.87 -4.57 -16.86
N ILE A 305 -7.72 -4.05 -18.07
CA ILE A 305 -6.45 -3.53 -18.58
C ILE A 305 -6.48 -2.01 -18.40
N ILE A 306 -5.63 -1.50 -17.52
CA ILE A 306 -5.65 -0.09 -17.09
C ILE A 306 -4.35 0.59 -17.53
N LYS A 307 -4.47 1.75 -18.19
CA LYS A 307 -3.34 2.62 -18.53
C LYS A 307 -2.68 3.15 -17.25
N THR A 308 -1.36 3.04 -17.16
CA THR A 308 -0.53 3.65 -16.12
C THR A 308 0.29 4.80 -16.72
N LEU A 309 1.22 5.42 -16.00
CA LEU A 309 2.03 6.50 -16.57
C LEU A 309 2.79 6.06 -17.83
N ASP A 310 3.48 4.93 -17.77
CA ASP A 310 4.44 4.45 -18.77
C ASP A 310 3.95 3.21 -19.55
N SER A 311 3.05 2.40 -18.98
CA SER A 311 2.60 1.14 -19.58
C SER A 311 1.13 0.84 -19.25
N THR A 312 0.74 -0.44 -19.17
CA THR A 312 -0.56 -0.91 -18.69
C THR A 312 -0.41 -2.00 -17.64
N LEU A 313 -1.35 -2.05 -16.70
CA LEU A 313 -1.49 -3.14 -15.75
C LEU A 313 -2.76 -3.94 -16.00
N ARG A 314 -2.67 -5.26 -15.82
CA ARG A 314 -3.84 -6.14 -15.74
C ARG A 314 -4.26 -6.26 -14.29
N ILE A 315 -5.46 -5.82 -13.95
CA ILE A 315 -6.07 -6.04 -12.63
C ILE A 315 -6.84 -7.36 -12.66
N THR A 316 -6.42 -8.30 -11.83
CA THR A 316 -6.96 -9.68 -11.84
C THR A 316 -7.84 -9.99 -10.63
N HIS A 317 -7.72 -9.23 -9.54
CA HIS A 317 -8.57 -9.40 -8.36
C HIS A 317 -8.91 -8.04 -7.75
N TYR A 318 -10.20 -7.75 -7.67
CA TYR A 318 -10.73 -6.52 -7.11
C TYR A 318 -12.15 -6.73 -6.56
N GLN A 319 -12.59 -5.85 -5.67
CA GLN A 319 -13.94 -5.84 -5.11
C GLN A 319 -14.56 -4.45 -5.31
N CYS A 320 -15.87 -4.43 -5.50
CA CYS A 320 -16.66 -3.20 -5.61
C CYS A 320 -17.71 -3.16 -4.50
N ALA A 321 -17.98 -1.99 -3.93
CA ALA A 321 -18.94 -1.83 -2.83
C ALA A 321 -20.41 -2.13 -3.23
N LYS A 322 -20.73 -2.13 -4.52
CA LYS A 322 -22.04 -2.54 -5.07
C LYS A 322 -21.83 -3.53 -6.23
N ALA A 323 -22.80 -4.42 -6.43
CA ALA A 323 -22.80 -5.34 -7.57
C ALA A 323 -22.64 -4.54 -8.88
N LEU A 324 -21.56 -4.82 -9.62
CA LEU A 324 -21.32 -4.21 -10.92
C LEU A 324 -22.44 -4.68 -11.85
N LYS A 325 -23.31 -3.77 -12.31
CA LYS A 325 -24.10 -4.01 -13.53
C LYS A 325 -23.11 -3.97 -14.68
N ILE A 326 -22.50 -5.10 -14.98
CA ILE A 326 -21.58 -5.26 -16.10
C ILE A 326 -22.41 -5.11 -17.38
N GLY A 327 -22.38 -3.89 -17.92
CA GLY A 327 -22.91 -3.50 -19.23
C GLY A 327 -22.03 -2.38 -19.78
N ASP A 328 -22.19 -2.05 -21.06
CA ASP A 328 -21.31 -1.18 -21.86
C ASP A 328 -20.94 0.19 -21.26
N ARG A 329 -21.62 0.63 -20.19
CA ARG A 329 -21.32 1.86 -19.44
C ARG A 329 -20.08 1.81 -18.54
N LEU A 330 -19.53 0.64 -18.20
CA LEU A 330 -18.33 0.61 -17.34
C LEU A 330 -17.07 1.14 -18.07
N LEU A 331 -17.04 1.02 -19.40
CA LEU A 331 -15.96 1.50 -20.26
C LEU A 331 -15.82 3.03 -20.26
N SER A 332 -16.87 3.79 -19.91
CA SER A 332 -16.82 5.26 -19.87
C SER A 332 -16.48 5.85 -18.49
N ASP A 333 -16.55 5.07 -17.42
CA ASP A 333 -16.77 5.63 -16.07
C ASP A 333 -15.59 5.57 -15.10
N ILE A 334 -14.40 5.13 -15.52
CA ILE A 334 -13.16 5.40 -14.76
C ILE A 334 -12.56 6.71 -15.26
N LEU A 335 -13.20 7.82 -14.89
CA LEU A 335 -12.60 9.14 -14.97
C LEU A 335 -12.07 9.53 -13.59
N THR A 336 -10.86 10.04 -13.62
CA THR A 336 -9.91 10.28 -12.54
C THR A 336 -10.48 11.05 -11.35
N GLY A 337 -9.96 10.74 -10.17
CA GLY A 337 -10.19 11.55 -8.97
C GLY A 337 -9.52 12.93 -9.06
N GLY A 338 -10.30 13.97 -8.78
CA GLY A 338 -9.84 15.23 -8.22
C GLY A 338 -9.58 16.36 -9.23
N GLY A 339 -10.52 17.30 -9.31
CA GLY A 339 -10.28 18.63 -9.85
C GLY A 339 -10.92 18.89 -11.21
N ASP A 340 -12.01 19.63 -11.16
CA ASP A 340 -12.66 20.38 -12.24
C ASP A 340 -13.40 19.68 -13.38
N LYS A 341 -14.62 20.21 -13.55
CA LYS A 341 -15.56 19.96 -14.62
C LYS A 341 -14.93 20.34 -15.95
N THR A 342 -14.60 19.37 -16.81
CA THR A 342 -14.78 19.57 -18.26
C THR A 342 -14.97 18.22 -18.95
N LEU A 343 -16.20 17.99 -19.40
CA LEU A 343 -16.51 16.99 -20.41
C LEU A 343 -15.84 17.46 -21.71
N ILE A 344 -14.70 16.88 -22.08
CA ILE A 344 -14.15 17.02 -23.42
C ILE A 344 -14.20 15.65 -24.09
N PHE A 345 -15.18 15.50 -24.97
CA PHE A 345 -15.10 14.53 -26.06
C PHE A 345 -13.92 14.94 -26.95
N TYR A 346 -12.89 14.09 -27.03
CA TYR A 346 -11.98 14.11 -28.17
C TYR A 346 -12.32 12.95 -29.10
N LEU A 347 -13.13 13.26 -30.11
CA LEU A 347 -12.82 12.83 -31.47
C LEU A 347 -11.90 13.92 -32.07
N SER A 348 -10.65 13.53 -32.33
CA SER A 348 -9.68 14.19 -33.21
C SER A 348 -9.01 15.50 -32.76
N SER A 349 -7.67 15.46 -32.76
CA SER A 349 -6.74 16.50 -33.25
C SER A 349 -6.63 17.86 -32.52
N SER A 350 -5.60 17.96 -31.66
CA SER A 350 -4.75 19.14 -31.40
C SER A 350 -5.35 20.44 -30.77
N PRO A 351 -4.94 20.82 -29.54
CA PRO A 351 -5.46 21.98 -28.82
C PRO A 351 -4.79 23.34 -29.11
N ILE A 352 -3.92 23.44 -30.12
CA ILE A 352 -3.39 24.77 -30.55
C ILE A 352 -4.36 25.47 -31.53
N ILE A 353 -5.35 24.75 -32.08
CA ILE A 353 -6.27 25.30 -33.08
C ILE A 353 -7.51 25.94 -32.43
N SER A 354 -7.92 25.55 -31.22
CA SER A 354 -9.20 26.01 -30.65
C SER A 354 -9.22 27.51 -30.28
N TYR A 355 -8.09 28.09 -29.87
CA TYR A 355 -8.02 29.53 -29.54
C TYR A 355 -7.85 30.42 -30.78
N LEU A 356 -7.24 29.89 -31.85
CA LEU A 356 -7.15 30.58 -33.14
C LEU A 356 -8.44 30.44 -33.98
N PHE A 357 -9.21 29.36 -33.81
CA PHE A 357 -10.48 29.18 -34.54
C PHE A 357 -11.61 30.08 -34.04
N PHE A 358 -11.68 30.35 -32.73
CA PHE A 358 -12.71 31.25 -32.18
C PHE A 358 -12.47 32.72 -32.56
N ILE A 359 -11.22 33.16 -32.67
CA ILE A 359 -10.87 34.51 -33.12
C ILE A 359 -11.04 34.63 -34.65
N ALA A 360 -10.69 33.59 -35.42
CA ALA A 360 -10.88 33.60 -36.87
C ALA A 360 -12.35 33.54 -37.29
N MET A 361 -13.19 32.76 -36.59
CA MET A 361 -14.64 32.68 -36.89
C MET A 361 -15.40 33.91 -36.41
N GLY A 362 -15.03 34.56 -35.30
CA GLY A 362 -15.64 35.82 -34.87
C GLY A 362 -15.39 36.97 -35.85
N VAL A 363 -14.19 37.06 -36.42
CA VAL A 363 -13.82 38.09 -37.40
C VAL A 363 -14.41 37.79 -38.79
N PHE A 364 -14.53 36.51 -39.19
CA PHE A 364 -15.19 36.14 -40.44
C PHE A 364 -16.71 36.26 -40.37
N TYR A 365 -17.38 35.91 -39.26
CA TYR A 365 -18.83 36.00 -39.15
C TYR A 365 -19.32 37.46 -39.14
N HIS A 366 -18.56 38.37 -38.51
CA HIS A 366 -18.89 39.80 -38.54
C HIS A 366 -18.61 40.44 -39.92
N LYS A 367 -17.54 40.02 -40.63
CA LYS A 367 -17.33 40.45 -42.02
C LYS A 367 -18.35 39.86 -42.99
N PHE A 368 -18.81 38.62 -42.80
CA PHE A 368 -19.79 37.99 -43.68
C PHE A 368 -21.21 38.58 -43.49
N ILE A 369 -21.64 38.87 -42.25
CA ILE A 369 -22.94 39.51 -42.00
C ILE A 369 -22.98 40.95 -42.53
N THR A 370 -21.88 41.70 -42.41
CA THR A 370 -21.80 43.07 -42.96
C THR A 370 -21.70 43.08 -44.49
N LEU A 371 -21.12 42.04 -45.11
CA LEU A 371 -21.07 41.88 -46.57
C LEU A 371 -22.43 41.38 -47.13
N PHE A 372 -23.17 40.55 -46.39
CA PHE A 372 -24.47 40.04 -46.82
C PHE A 372 -25.60 41.07 -46.67
N SER A 373 -25.52 41.99 -45.69
CA SER A 373 -26.47 43.10 -45.53
C SER A 373 -26.27 44.21 -46.58
N THR A 374 -25.04 44.43 -47.05
CA THR A 374 -24.76 45.34 -48.18
C THR A 374 -25.13 44.71 -49.53
N PHE A 375 -24.96 43.39 -49.70
CA PHE A 375 -25.36 42.71 -50.94
C PHE A 375 -26.89 42.63 -51.11
N THR A 376 -27.65 42.41 -50.04
CA THR A 376 -29.13 42.38 -50.07
C THR A 376 -29.76 43.77 -50.25
N SER A 377 -29.09 44.84 -49.79
CA SER A 377 -29.49 46.23 -50.05
C SER A 377 -29.25 46.63 -51.52
N LEU A 378 -28.09 46.31 -52.11
CA LEU A 378 -27.79 46.61 -53.52
C LEU A 378 -28.64 45.79 -54.50
N PHE A 379 -28.96 44.52 -54.19
CA PHE A 379 -29.78 43.67 -55.07
C PHE A 379 -31.26 44.13 -55.09
N ASN A 380 -31.80 44.59 -53.96
CA ASN A 380 -33.17 45.11 -53.90
C ASN A 380 -33.32 46.48 -54.60
N THR A 381 -32.31 47.36 -54.56
CA THR A 381 -32.37 48.66 -55.28
C THR A 381 -32.14 48.52 -56.80
N ALA A 382 -31.39 47.51 -57.24
CA ALA A 382 -31.21 47.19 -58.67
C ALA A 382 -32.45 46.52 -59.28
N CYS A 383 -33.08 45.58 -58.57
CA CYS A 383 -34.31 44.92 -59.03
C CYS A 383 -35.54 45.86 -59.06
N PHE A 384 -35.64 46.81 -58.14
CA PHE A 384 -36.75 47.78 -58.13
C PHE A 384 -36.67 48.80 -59.28
N ASN A 385 -35.45 49.19 -59.71
CA ASN A 385 -35.24 50.08 -60.85
C ASN A 385 -35.41 49.39 -62.22
N LEU A 386 -35.17 48.08 -62.33
CA LEU A 386 -35.45 47.31 -63.56
C LEU A 386 -36.97 47.10 -63.78
N ILE A 387 -37.73 46.92 -62.70
CA ILE A 387 -39.20 46.71 -62.77
C ILE A 387 -39.93 48.01 -63.16
N LEU A 388 -39.45 49.19 -62.73
CA LEU A 388 -40.02 50.49 -63.11
C LEU A 388 -39.69 50.92 -64.55
N ARG A 389 -38.59 50.42 -65.16
CA ARG A 389 -38.29 50.67 -66.58
C ARG A 389 -39.08 49.77 -67.54
N SER A 390 -39.51 48.57 -67.14
CA SER A 390 -40.30 47.68 -68.02
C SER A 390 -41.78 48.09 -68.14
N LYS A 391 -42.35 48.82 -67.17
CA LYS A 391 -43.74 49.33 -67.23
C LYS A 391 -43.93 50.63 -68.02
N LYS A 392 -42.85 51.29 -68.48
CA LYS A 392 -42.91 52.49 -69.36
C LYS A 392 -42.66 52.20 -70.86
N CYS A 393 -42.49 50.95 -71.27
CA CYS A 393 -42.27 50.56 -72.67
C CYS A 393 -43.40 49.71 -73.30
N LYS A 394 -44.63 49.74 -72.73
CA LYS A 394 -45.84 49.13 -73.34
C LYS A 394 -46.93 50.15 -73.71
N HIS A 395 -46.52 51.36 -74.08
CA HIS A 395 -47.37 52.31 -74.82
C HIS A 395 -46.52 53.10 -75.82
N LYS A 396 -46.32 52.54 -77.01
CA LYS A 396 -46.20 53.21 -78.32
C LYS A 396 -45.67 52.23 -79.38
N SER A 397 -46.59 51.57 -80.08
CA SER A 397 -46.57 51.39 -81.55
C SER A 397 -47.65 50.37 -81.96
N ASN A 398 -48.84 50.87 -82.30
CA ASN A 398 -49.72 50.30 -83.31
C ASN A 398 -49.96 51.43 -84.31
N HIS A 399 -49.91 51.10 -85.61
CA HIS A 399 -50.08 51.95 -86.80
C HIS A 399 -48.93 52.88 -87.19
#